data_AF-A0A538RN82-F1
#
_entry.id   AF-A0A538RN82-F1
#
_cell.length_a   1.000
_cell.length_b   1.000
_cell.length_c   1.000
_cell.angle_alpha   90.00
_cell.angle_beta   90.00
_cell.angle_gamma   90.00
#
_symmetry.space_group_name_H-M   'P 1'
#
loop_
_entity.id
_entity.type
_entity.pdbx_description
1 polymer ?
#
loop_
_entity_poly.entity_id
_entity_poly.type
_entity_poly.pdbx_seq_one_letter_code
_entity_poly.pdbx_strand_id
1 'polypeptide(L)' 'GDIIDRGVVLTGGGSLLKGMDTRFREETNLPIITVDDPLTSVVLGVGKILDELDLLAKVSVMSQANTYR' A
#
# COMPACT_ATOMS: atom_id res chain seq x y z
N GLY A 1 -4.44 -11.75 -13.18
CA GLY A 1 -5.22 -10.66 -12.60
C GLY A 1 -4.37 -9.43 -12.67
N ASP A 2 -4.76 -8.50 -13.52
CA ASP A 2 -4.09 -7.22 -13.70
C ASP A 2 -4.62 -6.21 -12.68
N ILE A 3 -4.06 -5.00 -12.66
CA ILE A 3 -4.54 -3.88 -11.82
C ILE A 3 -6.00 -3.54 -12.10
N ILE A 4 -6.48 -3.76 -13.33
CA ILE A 4 -7.88 -3.56 -13.72
C ILE A 4 -8.82 -4.45 -12.87
N ASP A 5 -8.41 -5.70 -12.61
CA ASP A 5 -9.22 -6.66 -11.84
C ASP A 5 -9.06 -6.47 -10.33
N ARG A 6 -7.85 -6.09 -9.88
CA ARG A 6 -7.46 -6.04 -8.47
C ARG A 6 -7.73 -4.70 -7.80
N GLY A 7 -7.77 -3.63 -8.59
CA GLY A 7 -7.98 -2.27 -8.09
C GLY A 7 -6.81 -1.69 -7.32
N VAL A 8 -7.09 -0.58 -6.63
CA VAL A 8 -6.15 0.18 -5.80
C VAL A 8 -6.64 0.19 -4.37
N VAL A 9 -5.75 -0.13 -3.43
CA VAL A 9 -6.02 -0.03 -1.99
C VAL A 9 -5.54 1.33 -1.49
N LEU A 10 -6.43 2.11 -0.87
CA LEU A 10 -6.08 3.38 -0.23
C LEU A 10 -5.75 3.15 1.25
N THR A 11 -4.61 3.68 1.67
CA THR A 11 -4.13 3.62 3.06
C THR A 11 -3.35 4.90 3.42
N GLY A 12 -2.95 5.04 4.68
CA GLY A 12 -2.25 6.20 5.21
C GLY A 12 -3.20 7.35 5.55
N GLY A 13 -2.72 8.37 6.26
CA GLY A 13 -3.55 9.51 6.68
C GLY A 13 -4.18 10.29 5.52
N GLY A 14 -3.52 10.34 4.36
CA GLY A 14 -4.06 10.99 3.16
C GLY A 14 -5.31 10.32 2.60
N SER A 15 -5.51 9.02 2.85
CA SER A 15 -6.71 8.30 2.40
C SER A 15 -7.99 8.73 3.11
N LEU A 16 -7.88 9.37 4.28
CA LEU A 16 -9.01 9.85 5.09
C LEU A 16 -9.59 11.18 4.60
N LEU A 17 -8.96 11.80 3.59
CA LEU A 17 -9.51 13.01 2.98
C LEU A 17 -10.88 12.69 2.37
N LYS A 18 -11.88 13.53 2.70
CA LYS A 18 -13.26 13.33 2.29
C LYS A 18 -13.37 13.21 0.76
N GLY A 19 -13.92 12.09 0.30
CA GLY A 19 -14.15 11.83 -1.13
C GLY A 19 -12.88 11.42 -1.91
N MET A 20 -11.78 11.11 -1.24
CA MET A 20 -10.54 10.65 -1.88
C MET A 20 -10.78 9.38 -2.72
N ASP A 21 -11.52 8.42 -2.18
CA ASP A 21 -11.86 7.17 -2.86
C ASP A 21 -12.71 7.42 -4.12
N THR A 22 -13.70 8.32 -4.03
CA THR A 22 -14.53 8.73 -5.17
C THR A 22 -13.68 9.39 -6.25
N ARG A 23 -12.82 10.36 -5.88
CA ARG A 23 -11.97 11.05 -6.86
C ARG A 23 -11.03 10.08 -7.58
N PHE A 24 -10.41 9.15 -6.86
CA PHE A 24 -9.54 8.15 -7.47
C PHE A 24 -10.32 7.21 -8.41
N ARG A 25 -11.54 6.83 -8.03
CA ARG A 25 -12.41 5.98 -8.86
C ARG A 25 -12.77 6.66 -10.18
N GLU A 26 -13.10 7.95 -10.14
CA GLU A 26 -13.47 8.75 -11.32
C GLU A 26 -12.27 8.96 -12.28
N GLU A 27 -11.09 9.27 -11.75
CA GLU A 27 -9.90 9.55 -12.57
C GLU A 27 -9.28 8.29 -13.18
N THR A 28 -9.31 7.18 -12.44
CA THR A 28 -8.60 5.95 -12.85
C THR A 28 -9.52 4.94 -13.54
N ASN A 29 -10.84 5.03 -13.35
CA ASN A 29 -11.81 3.98 -13.70
C ASN A 29 -11.45 2.60 -13.11
N LEU A 30 -10.71 2.56 -12.01
CA LEU A 30 -10.33 1.32 -11.31
C LEU A 30 -11.19 1.12 -10.05
N PRO A 31 -11.36 -0.13 -9.60
CA PRO A 31 -11.89 -0.40 -8.27
C PRO A 31 -11.00 0.24 -7.21
N ILE A 32 -11.59 1.03 -6.31
CA ILE A 32 -10.89 1.62 -5.16
C ILE A 32 -11.39 0.97 -3.88
N ILE A 33 -10.46 0.45 -3.09
CA ILE A 33 -10.69 -0.30 -1.85
C ILE A 33 -10.15 0.53 -0.69
N THR A 34 -11.00 0.84 0.28
CA THR A 34 -10.58 1.48 1.53
C THR A 34 -10.28 0.43 2.59
N VAL A 35 -9.35 0.72 3.49
CA VAL A 35 -9.01 -0.16 4.62
C VAL A 35 -9.57 0.41 5.93
N ASP A 36 -9.81 -0.48 6.90
CA ASP A 36 -10.42 -0.10 8.19
C ASP A 36 -9.47 0.71 9.08
N ASP A 37 -8.17 0.43 9.06
CA ASP A 37 -7.15 1.14 9.83
C ASP A 37 -6.01 1.67 8.95
N PRO A 38 -6.26 2.73 8.16
CA PRO A 38 -5.27 3.25 7.22
C PRO A 38 -4.07 3.90 7.93
N LEU A 39 -4.22 4.32 9.19
CA LEU A 39 -3.17 5.02 9.92
C LEU A 39 -2.09 4.07 10.42
N THR A 40 -2.46 2.86 10.82
CA THR A 40 -1.51 1.87 11.35
C THR A 40 -1.01 0.86 10.32
N SER A 41 -1.62 0.80 9.12
CA SER A 41 -1.25 -0.15 8.05
C SER A 41 0.27 -0.29 7.82
N VAL A 42 1.02 0.81 7.86
CA VAL A 42 2.47 0.80 7.65
C VAL A 42 3.18 0.06 8.79
N VAL A 43 2.92 0.45 10.05
CA VAL A 43 3.59 -0.17 11.20
C VAL A 43 3.15 -1.61 11.41
N LEU A 44 1.91 -1.96 11.09
CA LEU A 44 1.43 -3.34 11.10
C LEU A 44 2.14 -4.18 10.03
N GLY A 45 2.35 -3.65 8.83
CA GLY A 45 3.14 -4.31 7.78
C GLY A 45 4.59 -4.54 8.21
N VAL A 46 5.20 -3.54 8.84
CA VAL A 46 6.55 -3.66 9.44
C VAL A 46 6.59 -4.72 10.54
N GLY A 47 5.58 -4.78 11.42
CA GLY A 47 5.50 -5.82 12.44
C GLY A 47 5.42 -7.22 11.82
N LYS A 48 4.53 -7.42 10.84
CA LYS A 48 4.32 -8.71 10.17
C LYS A 48 5.57 -9.25 9.48
N ILE A 49 6.34 -8.39 8.79
CA ILE A 49 7.52 -8.84 8.05
C ILE A 49 8.65 -9.33 8.98
N LEU A 50 8.66 -8.91 10.26
CA LEU A 50 9.65 -9.41 11.22
C LEU A 50 9.48 -10.91 11.51
N ASP A 51 8.27 -11.44 11.35
CA ASP A 51 7.98 -12.87 11.47
C ASP A 51 8.30 -13.64 10.17
N GLU A 52 8.59 -12.95 9.06
CA GLU A 52 8.86 -13.52 7.74
C GLU A 52 10.29 -13.18 7.26
N LEU A 53 11.30 -13.82 7.86
CA LEU A 53 12.72 -13.51 7.62
C LEU A 53 13.14 -13.56 6.14
N ASP A 54 12.60 -14.49 5.36
CA ASP A 54 12.89 -14.59 3.91
C ASP A 54 12.34 -13.39 3.13
N LEU A 55 11.16 -12.91 3.51
CA LEU A 55 10.55 -11.73 2.91
C LEU A 55 11.30 -10.47 3.35
N LEU A 56 11.67 -10.39 4.63
CA LEU A 56 12.49 -9.31 5.19
C LEU A 56 13.82 -9.17 4.46
N ALA A 57 14.52 -10.29 4.20
CA ALA A 57 15.76 -10.31 3.44
C ALA A 57 15.58 -9.77 2.01
N LYS A 58 14.51 -10.16 1.31
CA LYS A 58 14.23 -9.69 -0.05
C LYS A 58 13.96 -8.18 -0.10
N VAL A 59 13.14 -7.66 0.82
CA VAL A 59 12.74 -6.24 0.81
C VAL A 59 13.89 -5.32 1.25
N SER A 60 14.69 -5.74 2.24
CA SER A 60 15.81 -4.95 2.76
C SER A 60 16.93 -4.74 1.74
N VAL A 61 17.20 -5.72 0.87
CA VAL A 61 18.20 -5.59 -0.22
C VAL A 61 17.71 -4.62 -1.30
N MET A 62 16.42 -4.67 -1.65
CA MET A 62 15.83 -3.79 -2.65
C MET A 62 15.84 -2.31 -2.20
N SER A 63 15.70 -2.05 -0.90
CA SER A 63 15.83 -0.71 -0.33
C SER A 63 17.24 -0.13 -0.51
N GLN A 64 18.29 -0.94 -0.39
CA GLN A 64 19.67 -0.46 -0.53
C GLN A 64 20.01 -0.12 -1.98
N ALA A 65 19.56 -0.93 -2.94
CA ALA A 65 19.80 -0.70 -4.37
C ALA A 65 19.21 0.63 -4.88
N ASN A 66 18.14 1.13 -4.24
CA ASN A 66 17.47 2.38 -4.61
C ASN A 66 18.06 3.62 -3.93
N THR A 67 18.89 3.45 -2.88
CA THR A 67 19.59 4.55 -2.18
C THR A 67 20.91 4.94 -2.86
N TYR A 68 21.47 4.06 -3.70
CA TYR A 68 22.68 4.33 -4.49
C TYR A 68 22.40 4.69 -5.96
N ARG A 69 21.17 5.13 -6.26
CA ARG A 69 20.77 5.74 -7.54
C ARG A 69 20.31 7.17 -7.34
#